data_AF-A0A3D3BV82-F1
#
_entry.id   AF-A0A3D3BV82-F1
#
_cell.length_a   1.000
_cell.length_b   1.000
_cell.length_c   1.000
_cell.angle_alpha   90.00
_cell.angle_beta   90.00
_cell.angle_gamma   90.00
#
_symmetry.space_group_name_H-M   'P 1'
#
loop_
_entity.id
_entity.type
_entity.pdbx_description
1 polymer ?
#
loop_
_entity_poly.entity_id
_entity_poly.type
_entity_poly.pdbx_seq_one_letter_code
_entity_poly.pdbx_strand_id
1 'polypeptide(L)' 'IAASANIENLDEAAAGLPIAIKRRDDIQLYRVMSNSFGFGGTNACLVFDRYQA' A
#
# COMPACT_ATOMS: atom_id res chain seq x y z
N ILE A 1 4.47 0.45 -9.20
CA ILE A 1 4.40 0.29 -7.72
C ILE A 1 5.81 0.07 -7.21
N ALA A 2 6.31 0.96 -6.34
CA ALA A 2 7.64 0.83 -5.76
C ALA A 2 7.73 -0.38 -4.83
N ALA A 3 8.93 -0.95 -4.69
CA ALA A 3 9.19 -1.97 -3.68
C ALA A 3 9.29 -1.32 -2.29
N SER A 4 8.88 -2.05 -1.26
CA SER A 4 9.12 -1.71 0.14
C SER A 4 10.61 -1.86 0.46
N ALA A 5 11.36 -0.76 0.33
CA ALA A 5 12.83 -0.76 0.39
C ALA A 5 13.42 -1.26 1.73
N ASN A 6 12.64 -1.25 2.81
CA ASN A 6 13.09 -1.59 4.16
C ASN A 6 12.71 -3.02 4.60
N ILE A 7 12.18 -3.86 3.71
CA ILE A 7 11.84 -5.24 4.05
C ILE A 7 12.94 -6.17 3.54
N GLU A 8 13.76 -6.68 4.45
CA GLU A 8 14.79 -7.70 4.18
C GLU A 8 14.25 -9.11 4.44
N ASN A 9 13.51 -9.27 5.55
CA ASN A 9 12.86 -10.52 5.94
C ASN A 9 11.39 -10.23 6.23
N LEU A 10 10.50 -11.06 5.68
CA LEU A 10 9.06 -10.94 5.93
C LEU A 10 8.71 -11.63 7.26
N ASP A 11 7.89 -10.98 8.07
CA ASP A 11 7.33 -11.59 9.27
C ASP A 11 6.44 -12.79 8.90
N GLU A 12 6.53 -13.88 9.66
CA GLU A 12 5.73 -15.09 9.43
C GLU A 12 4.23 -14.80 9.48
N ALA A 13 3.79 -13.89 10.36
CA ALA A 13 2.40 -13.47 10.47
C ALA A 13 1.92 -12.69 9.23
N ALA A 14 2.83 -12.17 8.42
CA ALA A 14 2.53 -11.49 7.17
C ALA A 14 2.59 -12.43 5.94
N ALA A 15 2.81 -13.73 6.13
CA ALA A 15 2.84 -14.71 5.04
C ALA A 15 1.53 -14.70 4.25
N GLY A 16 1.66 -14.64 2.91
CA GLY A 16 0.51 -14.62 2.00
C GLY A 16 -0.15 -13.25 1.80
N LEU A 17 0.25 -12.22 2.55
CA LEU A 17 -0.24 -10.85 2.30
C LEU A 17 0.37 -10.26 1.01
N PRO A 18 -0.38 -9.45 0.25
CA PRO A 18 0.08 -8.89 -1.03
C PRO A 18 1.00 -7.67 -0.85
N ILE A 19 2.07 -7.85 -0.08
CA ILE A 19 3.05 -6.79 0.22
C ILE A 19 3.97 -6.59 -0.98
N ALA A 20 4.29 -5.33 -1.31
CA ALA A 20 5.12 -4.97 -2.46
C ALA A 20 6.62 -5.22 -2.18
N ILE A 21 7.03 -6.48 -2.04
CA ILE A 21 8.45 -6.86 -1.82
C ILE A 21 9.30 -6.60 -3.08
N LYS A 22 8.70 -6.73 -4.26
CA LYS A 22 9.34 -6.45 -5.56
C LYS A 22 8.65 -5.28 -6.24
N ARG A 23 9.45 -4.48 -6.96
CA ARG A 23 8.94 -3.40 -7.81
C ARG A 23 8.05 -4.01 -8.90
N ARG A 24 6.93 -3.33 -9.20
CA ARG A 24 6.01 -3.70 -10.28
C ARG A 24 5.89 -2.53 -11.24
N ASP A 25 6.43 -2.69 -12.44
CA ASP A 25 6.35 -1.72 -13.52
C ASP A 25 5.12 -1.94 -14.40
N ASP A 26 4.77 -0.94 -15.21
CA ASP A 26 3.69 -1.00 -16.20
C ASP A 26 2.31 -1.39 -15.65
N ILE A 27 2.06 -1.14 -14.36
CA ILE A 27 0.76 -1.34 -13.71
C ILE A 27 -0.10 -0.09 -13.80
N GLN A 28 -1.30 -0.23 -14.35
CA GLN A 28 -2.33 0.80 -14.37
C GLN A 28 -3.12 0.80 -13.05
N LEU A 29 -3.00 1.86 -12.24
CA LEU A 29 -3.70 2.00 -10.95
C LEU A 29 -4.99 2.82 -11.09
N TYR A 30 -6.15 2.20 -10.90
CA TYR A 30 -7.43 2.91 -11.01
C TYR A 30 -7.86 3.58 -9.70
N ARG A 31 -7.60 2.92 -8.58
CA ARG A 31 -7.96 3.37 -7.24
C ARG A 31 -6.80 3.12 -6.28
N VAL A 32 -6.48 4.10 -5.46
CA VAL A 32 -5.42 4.00 -4.45
C VAL A 32 -5.95 4.52 -3.12
N MET A 33 -5.60 3.82 -2.04
CA MET A 33 -5.94 4.20 -0.68
C MET A 33 -4.66 4.65 0.05
N SER A 34 -4.70 5.83 0.67
CA SER A 34 -3.73 6.26 1.66
C SER A 34 -4.40 6.22 3.03
N ASN A 35 -3.87 5.42 3.94
CA ASN A 35 -4.47 5.21 5.26
C ASN A 35 -3.46 5.56 6.36
N SER A 36 -3.91 6.24 7.40
CA SER A 36 -3.08 6.64 8.54
C SER A 36 -3.82 6.45 9.86
N PHE A 37 -3.07 6.08 10.89
CA PHE A 37 -3.56 5.90 12.26
C PHE A 37 -2.79 6.86 13.18
N GLY A 38 -3.53 7.68 13.93
CA GLY A 38 -3.01 8.62 14.92
C GLY A 38 -3.24 8.14 16.35
N PHE A 39 -2.50 8.74 17.28
CA PHE A 39 -2.72 8.54 18.72
C PHE A 39 -4.16 8.88 19.13
N GLY A 40 -4.66 8.20 20.17
CA GLY A 40 -6.04 8.37 20.63
C GLY A 40 -7.08 7.62 19.78
N GLY A 41 -6.65 6.65 18.96
CA GLY A 41 -7.56 5.79 18.19
C GLY A 41 -8.15 6.46 16.95
N THR A 42 -7.56 7.56 16.47
CA THR A 42 -8.04 8.26 15.27
C THR A 42 -7.50 7.58 14.01
N ASN A 43 -8.38 7.32 13.03
CA ASN A 43 -8.00 6.89 11.69
C ASN A 43 -8.42 7.96 10.68
N ALA A 44 -7.58 8.21 9.68
CA ALA A 44 -7.94 8.96 8.50
C ALA A 44 -7.51 8.20 7.24
N CYS A 45 -8.46 8.06 6.30
CA CYS A 45 -8.26 7.37 5.05
C CYS A 45 -8.67 8.27 3.87
N LEU A 46 -7.81 8.34 2.87
CA LEU A 46 -8.06 9.04 1.61
C LEU A 46 -8.05 8.02 0.47
N VAL A 47 -9.13 8.00 -0.32
CA VAL A 47 -9.24 7.18 -1.52
C VAL A 47 -9.19 8.09 -2.74
N PHE A 48 -8.24 7.80 -3.63
CA PHE A 48 -8.05 8.51 -4.88
C PHE A 48 -8.51 7.60 -6.03
N ASP A 49 -9.36 8.13 -6.89
CA ASP A 49 -9.70 7.50 -8.16
C ASP A 49 -8.99 8.23 -9.30
N ARG A 50 -8.51 7.45 -10.27
CA ARG A 50 -8.05 8.02 -11.53
C ARG A 50 -9.26 8.65 -12.23
N TYR A 51 -9.14 9.93 -12.56
CA TYR A 51 -10.13 10.64 -13.35
C TYR A 51 -10.38 9.94 -14.70
N GLN A 52 -11.65 9.80 -15.06
CA GLN A 52 -12.11 9.33 -16.36
C GLN A 52 -12.94 10.45 -16.98
N ALA A 53 -12.56 10.89 -18.17
CA ALA A 53 -13.22 11.95 -18.92
C ALA A 53 -14.42 11.43 -19.71
#